data_AF-A0A8H7BI07-F1
#
_entry.id   AF-A0A8H7BI07-F1
#
_cell.length_a   1.000
_cell.length_b   1.000
_cell.length_c   1.000
_cell.angle_alpha   90.00
_cell.angle_beta   90.00
_cell.angle_gamma   90.00
#
_symmetry.space_group_name_H-M   'P 1'
#
loop_
_entity.id
_entity.type
_entity.pdbx_description
1 polymer ?
#
loop_
_entity_poly.entity_id
_entity_poly.type
_entity_poly.pdbx_seq_one_letter_code
_entity_poly.pdbx_strand_id
1 'polypeptide(L)'
;SAERLRDESIYAALKAGNKCPGVSYTEPNGSVSLEVYEDQPHVFQALLPTPAANQAINNLGRFVHDAIEGSSDLRSFTARTIAADGKTEDITDKIIEQVREQWEVWEARLGRTSLKERLEEATETYMKYIQTDRY
;
A
#
# COMPACT_ATOMS: atom_id res chain seq x y z
N SER A 1 -8.54 -3.22 11.66
CA SER A 1 -8.48 -1.97 10.86
C SER A 1 -7.13 -1.78 10.16
N ALA A 2 -6.00 -2.04 10.83
CA ALA A 2 -4.66 -1.88 10.26
C ALA A 2 -4.38 -2.75 9.01
N GLU A 3 -4.78 -4.02 9.03
CA GLU A 3 -4.61 -4.94 7.88
C GLU A 3 -5.35 -4.45 6.62
N ARG A 4 -6.53 -3.84 6.80
CA ARG A 4 -7.30 -3.27 5.68
C ARG A 4 -6.57 -2.10 5.01
N LEU A 5 -6.00 -1.18 5.78
CA LEU A 5 -5.23 -0.05 5.22
C LEU A 5 -3.98 -0.53 4.49
N ARG A 6 -3.35 -1.60 4.99
CA ARG A 6 -2.23 -2.26 4.32
C ARG A 6 -2.68 -2.84 2.98
N ASP A 7 -3.74 -3.65 2.95
CA ASP A 7 -4.26 -4.26 1.73
C ASP A 7 -4.67 -3.19 0.69
N GLU A 8 -5.36 -2.13 1.13
CA GLU A 8 -5.76 -1.01 0.28
C GLU A 8 -4.55 -0.31 -0.35
N SER A 9 -3.48 -0.12 0.42
CA SER A 9 -2.25 0.53 -0.03
C SER A 9 -1.49 -0.34 -1.05
N ILE A 10 -1.38 -1.65 -0.80
CA ILE A 10 -0.76 -2.60 -1.72
C ILE A 10 -1.59 -2.69 -3.02
N TYR A 11 -2.91 -2.80 -2.90
CA TYR A 11 -3.82 -2.83 -4.06
C TYR A 11 -3.68 -1.57 -4.92
N ALA A 12 -3.72 -0.39 -4.31
CA ALA A 12 -3.58 0.88 -5.03
C ALA A 12 -2.22 0.99 -5.74
N ALA A 13 -1.14 0.57 -5.08
CA ALA A 13 0.20 0.60 -5.66
C ALA A 13 0.34 -0.35 -6.85
N LEU A 14 -0.20 -1.58 -6.76
CA LEU A 14 -0.20 -2.55 -7.86
C LEU A 14 -1.05 -2.09 -9.05
N LYS A 15 -2.20 -1.45 -8.80
CA LYS A 15 -3.04 -0.83 -9.85
C LYS A 15 -2.29 0.31 -10.55
N ALA A 16 -1.71 1.23 -9.78
CA ALA A 16 -0.99 2.39 -10.32
C ALA A 16 0.27 1.98 -11.10
N GLY A 17 0.99 0.97 -10.60
CA GLY A 17 2.21 0.43 -11.20
C GLY A 17 1.97 -0.57 -12.34
N ASN A 18 0.71 -0.84 -12.70
CA ASN A 18 0.31 -1.84 -13.69
C ASN A 18 0.96 -3.22 -13.45
N LYS A 19 0.98 -3.66 -12.19
CA LYS A 19 1.45 -4.99 -11.76
C LYS A 19 0.31 -5.84 -11.22
N CYS A 20 -0.86 -5.69 -11.82
CA CYS A 20 -2.06 -6.42 -11.45
C CYS A 20 -1.89 -7.90 -11.84
N PRO A 21 -1.97 -8.84 -10.89
CA PRO A 21 -1.94 -10.27 -11.20
C PRO A 21 -2.97 -10.64 -12.27
N GLY A 22 -2.53 -11.29 -13.34
CA GLY A 22 -3.42 -11.82 -14.39
C GLY A 22 -3.98 -10.78 -15.38
N VAL A 23 -3.66 -9.49 -15.24
CA VAL A 23 -4.14 -8.44 -16.15
C VAL A 23 -2.98 -7.63 -16.70
N SER A 24 -2.87 -7.60 -18.03
CA SER A 24 -1.94 -6.71 -18.73
C SER A 24 -2.69 -5.43 -19.11
N TYR A 25 -2.63 -4.38 -18.29
CA TYR A 25 -3.17 -3.09 -18.72
C TYR A 25 -2.21 -2.39 -19.69
N THR A 26 -2.76 -1.52 -20.53
CA THR A 26 -1.98 -0.58 -21.36
C THR A 26 -1.24 0.40 -20.47
N GLU A 27 0.08 0.49 -20.67
CA GLU A 27 1.10 1.39 -20.11
C GLU A 27 0.87 1.99 -18.69
N PRO A 28 1.80 1.79 -17.74
CA PRO A 28 1.69 2.41 -16.41
C PRO A 28 1.70 3.95 -16.49
N ASN A 29 0.87 4.59 -15.65
CA ASN A 29 0.71 6.04 -15.58
C ASN A 29 1.87 6.77 -14.86
N GLY A 30 2.93 6.06 -14.46
CA GLY A 30 4.07 6.61 -13.75
C GLY A 30 4.95 5.52 -13.11
N SER A 31 6.03 5.94 -12.45
CA SER A 31 6.81 5.07 -11.57
C SER A 31 6.15 5.00 -10.19
N VAL A 32 6.06 3.80 -9.61
CA VAL A 32 5.43 3.58 -8.31
C VAL A 32 6.44 2.91 -7.39
N SER A 33 6.63 3.50 -6.20
CA SER A 33 7.44 2.91 -5.13
C SER A 33 6.57 2.69 -3.90
N LEU A 34 6.50 1.44 -3.46
CA LEU A 34 5.80 1.02 -2.25
C LEU A 34 6.81 0.69 -1.16
N GLU A 35 6.69 1.33 -0.01
CA GLU A 35 7.56 1.10 1.14
C GLU A 35 6.71 0.56 2.31
N VAL A 36 7.04 -0.64 2.78
CA VAL A 36 6.39 -1.30 3.91
C VAL A 36 7.32 -1.23 5.11
N TYR A 37 6.92 -0.49 6.14
CA TYR A 37 7.73 -0.33 7.35
C TYR A 37 7.34 -1.35 8.40
N GLU A 38 8.28 -2.18 8.82
CA GLU A 38 8.04 -3.24 9.81
C GLU A 38 7.94 -2.67 11.22
N ASP A 39 6.98 -3.19 11.97
CA ASP A 39 6.74 -2.87 13.38
C ASP A 39 6.61 -1.37 13.67
N GLN A 40 6.23 -0.57 12.66
CA GLN A 40 6.00 0.85 12.82
C GLN A 40 4.51 1.14 13.05
N PRO A 41 4.17 2.00 14.03
CA PRO A 41 2.79 2.43 14.21
C PRO A 41 2.31 3.30 13.04
N HIS A 42 1.00 3.46 12.92
CA HIS A 42 0.42 4.38 11.95
C HIS A 42 0.97 5.81 12.16
N VAL A 43 1.46 6.44 11.09
CA VAL A 43 2.05 7.79 11.11
C VAL A 43 3.33 7.88 11.98
N PHE A 44 4.10 6.79 12.11
CA PHE A 44 5.34 6.75 12.89
C PHE A 44 6.33 7.89 12.58
N GLN A 45 6.37 8.35 11.33
CA GLN A 45 7.24 9.44 10.88
C GLN A 45 7.01 10.77 11.62
N ALA A 46 5.83 10.99 12.21
CA ALA A 46 5.52 12.19 12.98
C ALA A 46 5.67 11.98 14.50
N LEU A 47 5.83 10.74 14.95
CA LEU A 47 5.73 10.37 16.36
C LEU A 47 7.09 10.24 17.03
N LEU A 48 8.07 9.60 16.38
CA LEU A 48 9.34 9.24 16.99
C LEU A 48 10.51 9.41 16.00
N PRO A 49 11.66 9.96 16.43
CA PRO A 49 12.87 10.04 15.60
C PRO A 49 13.60 8.68 15.55
N THR A 50 12.96 7.66 14.99
CA THR A 50 13.56 6.33 14.79
C THR A 50 14.39 6.28 13.50
N PRO A 51 15.30 5.29 13.36
CA PRO A 51 15.97 5.05 12.09
C PRO A 51 15.00 4.88 10.92
N ALA A 52 13.91 4.13 11.12
CA ALA A 52 12.84 3.97 10.14
C ALA A 52 12.16 5.32 9.79
N ALA A 53 11.87 6.17 10.78
CA ALA A 53 11.26 7.49 10.55
C ALA A 53 12.18 8.41 9.74
N ASN A 54 13.47 8.44 10.08
CA ASN A 54 14.46 9.19 9.31
C ASN A 54 14.56 8.68 7.88
N GLN A 55 14.55 7.36 7.68
CA GLN A 55 14.56 6.75 6.35
C GLN A 55 13.30 7.14 5.55
N ALA A 56 12.12 7.15 6.17
CA ALA A 56 10.87 7.57 5.53
C ALA A 56 10.90 9.02 5.07
N ILE A 57 11.37 9.92 5.92
CA ILE A 57 11.50 11.35 5.58
C ILE A 57 12.50 11.53 4.43
N ASN A 58 13.65 10.83 4.48
CA ASN A 58 14.66 10.91 3.43
C ASN A 58 14.16 10.36 2.08
N ASN A 59 13.45 9.23 2.09
CA ASN A 59 12.87 8.64 0.88
C ASN A 59 11.80 9.55 0.28
N LEU A 60 10.95 10.15 1.11
CA LEU A 60 9.98 11.15 0.66
C LEU A 60 10.67 12.37 0.05
N GLY A 61 11.73 12.88 0.67
CA GLY A 61 12.53 13.97 0.13
C GLY A 61 13.11 13.66 -1.24
N ARG A 62 13.66 12.44 -1.41
CA ARG A 62 14.17 11.95 -2.71
C ARG A 62 13.06 11.85 -3.75
N PHE A 63 11.91 11.28 -3.38
CA PHE A 63 10.77 11.18 -4.29
C PHE A 63 10.30 12.55 -4.80
N VAL A 64 10.17 13.53 -3.91
CA VAL A 64 9.77 14.90 -4.28
C VAL A 64 10.82 15.54 -5.19
N HIS A 65 12.10 15.38 -4.86
CA HIS A 65 13.20 15.87 -5.68
C HIS A 65 13.16 15.28 -7.09
N ASP A 66 13.07 13.96 -7.21
CA ASP A 66 13.04 13.25 -8.49
C ASP A 66 11.81 13.62 -9.33
N ALA A 67 10.66 13.83 -8.68
CA ALA A 67 9.43 14.27 -9.33
C ALA A 67 9.54 15.70 -9.91
N ILE A 68 10.33 16.57 -9.29
CA ILE A 68 10.55 17.95 -9.75
C ILE A 68 11.60 17.97 -10.88
N GLU A 69 12.69 17.22 -10.73
CA GLU A 69 13.79 17.20 -11.70
C GLU A 69 13.46 16.40 -12.98
N GLY A 70 12.36 15.66 -13.00
CA GLY A 70 11.92 14.91 -14.17
C GLY A 70 12.83 13.72 -14.47
N SER A 71 13.37 13.08 -13.43
CA SER A 71 14.22 11.88 -13.58
C SER A 71 13.43 10.80 -14.32
N SER A 72 13.81 10.60 -15.57
CA SER A 72 13.08 9.83 -16.57
C SER A 72 13.60 8.39 -16.62
N ASP A 73 13.63 7.70 -15.49
CA ASP A 73 13.86 6.25 -15.49
C ASP A 73 12.54 5.49 -15.33
N LEU A 74 12.03 5.12 -16.52
CA LEU A 74 11.11 4.03 -16.85
C LEU A 74 10.25 3.49 -15.70
N ARG A 75 8.99 3.97 -15.67
CA ARG A 75 7.76 3.16 -15.64
C ARG A 75 7.89 1.80 -14.93
N SER A 76 8.29 1.80 -13.67
CA SER A 76 8.51 0.58 -12.89
C SER A 76 7.78 0.65 -11.56
N PHE A 77 7.25 -0.49 -11.16
CA PHE A 77 6.76 -0.72 -9.82
C PHE A 77 7.90 -1.34 -9.02
N THR A 78 8.21 -0.76 -7.87
CA THR A 78 9.14 -1.32 -6.89
C THR A 78 8.45 -1.40 -5.55
N ALA A 79 8.68 -2.49 -4.81
CA ALA A 79 8.24 -2.61 -3.44
C ALA A 79 9.41 -3.00 -2.55
N ARG A 80 9.53 -2.33 -1.39
CA ARG A 80 10.59 -2.58 -0.42
C ARG A 80 10.04 -2.70 0.98
N THR A 81 10.65 -3.55 1.78
CA THR A 81 10.43 -3.60 3.23
C THR A 81 11.53 -2.83 3.92
N ILE A 82 11.19 -2.07 4.96
CA ILE A 82 12.12 -1.30 5.76
C ILE A 82 11.95 -1.73 7.21
N ALA A 83 12.97 -2.39 7.75
CA ALA A 83 13.01 -2.87 9.12
C ALA A 83 13.15 -1.69 10.11
N ALA A 84 12.89 -1.95 11.40
CA ALA A 84 13.01 -0.94 12.46
C ALA A 84 14.43 -0.33 12.58
N ASP A 85 15.45 -1.08 12.17
CA ASP A 85 16.86 -0.62 12.12
C ASP A 85 17.20 0.19 10.86
N GLY A 86 16.24 0.36 9.94
CA GLY A 86 16.40 1.09 8.69
C GLY A 86 16.94 0.25 7.52
N LYS A 87 17.23 -1.05 7.72
CA LYS A 87 17.60 -1.93 6.61
C LYS A 87 16.46 -2.07 5.61
N THR A 88 16.82 -2.03 4.33
CA THR A 88 15.87 -2.09 3.22
C THR A 88 16.07 -3.41 2.46
N GLU A 89 14.96 -4.09 2.14
CA GLU A 89 14.93 -5.30 1.34
C GLU A 89 13.96 -5.11 0.16
N ASP A 90 14.36 -5.52 -1.05
CA ASP A 90 13.46 -5.57 -2.20
C ASP A 90 12.51 -6.76 -2.07
N ILE A 91 11.21 -6.47 -2.10
CA ILE A 91 10.13 -7.46 -1.96
C ILE A 91 9.14 -7.38 -3.12
N THR A 92 9.55 -6.81 -4.26
CA THR A 92 8.69 -6.55 -5.41
C THR A 92 7.96 -7.81 -5.88
N ASP A 93 8.71 -8.86 -6.21
CA ASP A 93 8.14 -10.13 -6.67
C ASP A 93 7.34 -10.83 -5.57
N LYS A 94 7.82 -10.74 -4.32
CA LYS A 94 7.15 -11.34 -3.15
C LYS A 94 5.76 -10.76 -2.94
N ILE A 95 5.57 -9.44 -3.06
CA ILE A 95 4.25 -8.81 -2.95
C ILE A 95 3.34 -9.23 -4.09
N ILE A 96 3.85 -9.28 -5.32
CA ILE A 96 3.06 -9.67 -6.50
C ILE A 96 2.56 -11.11 -6.33
N GLU A 97 3.43 -12.04 -5.93
CA GLU A 97 3.06 -13.43 -5.70
C GLU A 97 2.11 -13.60 -4.52
N GLN A 98 2.34 -12.90 -3.39
CA GLN A 98 1.47 -12.99 -2.22
C GLN A 98 0.03 -12.58 -2.53
N VAL A 99 -0.15 -11.58 -3.39
CA VAL A 99 -1.48 -11.04 -3.72
C VAL A 99 -2.14 -11.82 -4.87
N ARG A 100 -1.37 -12.58 -5.66
CA ARG A 100 -1.84 -13.28 -6.87
C ARG A 100 -3.12 -14.08 -6.66
N GLU A 101 -3.17 -14.89 -5.62
CA GLU A 101 -4.33 -15.77 -5.33
C GLU A 101 -5.52 -15.01 -4.75
N GLN A 102 -5.29 -13.84 -4.14
CA GLN A 102 -6.34 -13.03 -3.52
C GLN A 102 -6.83 -11.89 -4.41
N TRP A 103 -6.25 -11.73 -5.60
CA TRP A 103 -6.46 -10.54 -6.42
C TRP A 103 -7.93 -10.34 -6.81
N GLU A 104 -8.64 -11.39 -7.21
CA GLU A 104 -10.07 -11.29 -7.56
C GLU A 104 -10.93 -10.86 -6.36
N VAL A 105 -10.61 -11.37 -5.17
CA VAL A 105 -11.27 -10.99 -3.92
C VAL A 105 -10.98 -9.52 -3.60
N TRP A 106 -9.74 -9.09 -3.80
CA TRP A 106 -9.33 -7.70 -3.61
C TRP A 106 -9.96 -6.77 -4.65
N GLU A 107 -10.09 -7.16 -5.90
CA GLU A 107 -10.75 -6.36 -6.93
C GLU A 107 -12.23 -6.17 -6.60
N ALA A 108 -12.93 -7.25 -6.23
CA ALA A 108 -14.34 -7.18 -5.84
C ALA A 108 -14.59 -6.35 -4.57
N ARG A 109 -13.63 -6.35 -3.64
CA ARG A 109 -13.72 -5.64 -2.34
C ARG A 109 -13.23 -4.19 -2.43
N LEU A 110 -12.06 -3.96 -3.02
CA LEU A 110 -11.29 -2.72 -2.99
C LEU A 110 -11.42 -1.91 -4.30
N GLY A 111 -11.86 -2.54 -5.39
CA GLY A 111 -12.13 -1.86 -6.67
C GLY A 111 -13.43 -1.05 -6.70
N ARG A 112 -14.21 -1.05 -5.60
CA ARG A 112 -15.50 -0.34 -5.49
C ARG A 112 -15.29 1.16 -5.45
N THR A 113 -15.87 1.87 -6.42
CA THR A 113 -15.73 3.33 -6.56
C THR A 113 -16.78 4.12 -5.80
N SER A 114 -17.91 3.53 -5.40
CA SER A 114 -18.99 4.30 -4.77
C SER A 114 -18.79 4.44 -3.25
N LEU A 115 -18.93 5.68 -2.75
CA LEU A 115 -18.93 5.98 -1.31
C LEU A 115 -20.07 5.27 -0.56
N LYS A 116 -21.18 5.02 -1.25
CA LYS A 116 -22.36 4.36 -0.71
C LYS A 116 -22.06 2.91 -0.32
N GLU A 117 -21.48 2.13 -1.24
CA GLU A 117 -21.11 0.72 -0.98
C GLU A 117 -20.08 0.62 0.15
N ARG A 118 -19.14 1.58 0.22
CA ARG A 118 -18.16 1.65 1.31
C ARG A 118 -18.81 1.93 2.67
N LEU A 119 -19.83 2.80 2.70
CA LEU A 119 -20.57 3.16 3.91
C LEU A 119 -21.45 2.01 4.40
N GLU A 120 -22.12 1.30 3.49
CA GLU A 120 -22.96 0.14 3.80
C GLU A 120 -22.14 -0.97 4.47
N GLU A 121 -20.97 -1.32 3.92
CA GLU A 121 -20.09 -2.34 4.51
C GLU A 121 -19.53 -1.93 5.89
N ALA A 122 -19.14 -0.66 6.05
CA ALA A 122 -18.68 -0.14 7.34
C ALA A 122 -19.80 -0.24 8.40
N THR A 123 -21.03 0.03 7.98
CA THR A 123 -22.23 -0.08 8.82
C THR A 123 -22.51 -1.54 9.17
N GLU A 124 -22.47 -2.45 8.20
CA GLU A 124 -22.66 -3.90 8.44
C GLU A 124 -21.61 -4.48 9.37
N THR A 125 -20.33 -4.10 9.17
CA THR A 125 -19.23 -4.53 10.03
C THR A 125 -19.44 -4.03 11.46
N TYR A 126 -19.78 -2.75 11.63
CA TYR A 126 -20.07 -2.16 12.93
C TYR A 126 -21.25 -2.85 13.64
N MET A 127 -22.33 -3.13 12.91
CA MET A 127 -23.51 -3.81 13.46
C MET A 127 -23.19 -5.25 13.88
N LYS A 128 -22.35 -5.95 13.12
CA LYS A 128 -21.88 -7.30 13.47
C LYS A 128 -21.08 -7.29 14.76
N TYR A 129 -20.14 -6.35 14.93
CA TYR A 129 -19.35 -6.20 16.15
C TYR A 129 -20.24 -5.96 17.39
N ILE A 130 -21.21 -5.05 17.31
CA ILE A 130 -22.15 -4.76 18.41
C ILE A 130 -23.00 -5.98 18.80
N GLN A 131 -23.34 -6.85 17.85
CA GLN A 131 -24.12 -8.05 18.13
C GLN A 131 -23.29 -9.15 18.81
N THR A 132 -21.98 -9.23 18.52
CA THR A 132 -21.07 -10.17 19.19
C THR A 132 -20.70 -9.78 20.63
N ASP A 133 -20.68 -8.48 20.96
CA ASP A 133 -20.37 -7.98 22.32
C ASP A 133 -21.54 -8.12 23.33
N ARG A 134 -22.66 -8.74 22.92
CA ARG A 134 -23.85 -8.95 23.77
C ARG A 134 -23.96 -10.36 24.38
N TYR A 135 -22.91 -11.17 24.33
CA TYR A 135 -22.86 -12.49 24.99
C TYR A 135 -21.56 -12.68 25.77
#